data_AF-A0A1J4RLY1-F1
#
_entry.id   AF-A0A1J4RLY1-F1
#
_cell.length_a   1.000
_cell.length_b   1.000
_cell.length_c   1.000
_cell.angle_alpha   90.00
_cell.angle_beta   90.00
_cell.angle_gamma   90.00
#
_symmetry.space_group_name_H-M   'P 1'
#
loop_
_entity.id
_entity.type
_entity.pdbx_description
1 polymer ?
#
loop_
_entity_poly.entity_id
_entity_poly.type
_entity_poly.pdbx_seq_one_letter_code
_entity_poly.pdbx_strand_id
1 'polypeptide(L)'
;MSKDNEPKTDTLAETENFYAWKADEPDEETTYYLQLGRATINFFQEEWDEFLAFARDLNQVKPDEDGLYTLEFDNVDVWMDDEDWTEFKSLVNGLEK
;
A
#
# COMPACT_ATOMS: atom_id res chain seq x y z
N MET A 1 -15.78 -5.48 29.14
CA MET A 1 -14.89 -5.00 28.07
C MET A 1 -15.76 -4.26 27.08
N SER A 2 -15.71 -2.94 27.09
CA SER A 2 -16.50 -2.10 26.18
C SER A 2 -15.87 -2.16 24.79
N LYS A 3 -16.66 -2.48 23.77
CA LYS A 3 -16.25 -2.58 22.36
C LYS A 3 -15.76 -1.25 21.74
N ASP A 4 -15.72 -0.18 22.51
CA ASP A 4 -15.38 1.19 22.06
C ASP A 4 -13.87 1.48 21.97
N ASN A 5 -12.99 0.54 22.33
CA ASN A 5 -11.53 0.75 22.32
C ASN A 5 -10.77 -0.14 21.32
N GLU A 6 -11.48 -0.84 20.42
CA GLU A 6 -10.83 -1.64 19.38
C GLU A 6 -10.71 -0.80 18.09
N PRO A 7 -9.54 -0.79 17.41
CA PRO A 7 -9.40 -0.10 16.14
C PRO A 7 -10.36 -0.69 15.11
N LYS A 8 -10.99 0.20 14.33
CA LYS A 8 -11.92 -0.21 13.27
C LYS A 8 -11.14 -0.35 11.98
N THR A 9 -11.19 -1.52 11.35
CA THR A 9 -10.43 -1.80 10.13
C THR A 9 -11.34 -1.85 8.92
N ASP A 10 -10.87 -1.28 7.82
CA ASP A 10 -11.55 -1.29 6.52
C ASP A 10 -10.57 -1.66 5.40
N THR A 11 -10.94 -2.62 4.56
CA THR A 11 -10.21 -2.93 3.34
C THR A 11 -10.49 -1.85 2.30
N LEU A 12 -9.42 -1.26 1.75
CA LEU A 12 -9.48 -0.25 0.69
C LEU A 12 -9.38 -0.91 -0.69
N ALA A 13 -8.47 -1.87 -0.84
CA ALA A 13 -8.32 -2.69 -2.04
C ALA A 13 -7.63 -4.02 -1.69
N GLU A 14 -7.87 -5.05 -2.49
CA GLU A 14 -7.21 -6.34 -2.36
C GLU A 14 -7.03 -7.00 -3.72
N THR A 15 -5.97 -7.79 -3.84
CA THR A 15 -5.67 -8.71 -4.94
C THR A 15 -5.44 -10.11 -4.36
N GLU A 16 -4.80 -11.01 -5.11
CA GLU A 16 -4.53 -12.36 -4.61
C GLU A 16 -3.49 -12.34 -3.48
N ASN A 17 -2.41 -11.58 -3.68
CA ASN A 17 -1.26 -11.52 -2.79
C ASN A 17 -1.11 -10.18 -2.05
N PHE A 18 -1.75 -9.11 -2.50
CA PHE A 18 -1.57 -7.77 -1.95
C PHE A 18 -2.85 -7.15 -1.40
N TYR A 19 -2.71 -6.35 -0.36
CA TYR A 19 -3.84 -5.73 0.34
C TYR A 19 -3.49 -4.30 0.71
N ALA A 20 -4.48 -3.42 0.61
CA ALA A 20 -4.46 -2.10 1.16
C ALA A 20 -5.64 -1.94 2.11
N TRP A 21 -5.39 -1.59 3.35
CA TRP A 21 -6.42 -1.45 4.38
C TRP A 21 -6.05 -0.32 5.34
N LYS A 22 -7.02 0.16 6.10
CA LYS A 22 -6.81 1.20 7.12
C LYS A 22 -7.32 0.75 8.48
N ALA A 23 -6.78 1.34 9.53
CA ALA A 23 -7.31 1.27 10.89
C ALA A 23 -7.64 2.69 11.37
N ASP A 24 -8.89 2.92 11.74
CA ASP A 24 -9.32 4.10 12.48
C ASP A 24 -9.07 3.82 13.98
N GLU A 25 -8.08 4.51 14.54
CA GLU A 25 -7.66 4.37 15.92
C GLU A 25 -8.60 5.13 16.89
N PRO A 26 -8.68 4.73 18.17
CA PRO A 26 -9.57 5.37 19.14
C PRO A 26 -9.28 6.85 19.43
N ASP A 27 -8.12 7.36 19.03
CA ASP A 27 -7.65 8.74 19.20
C ASP A 27 -7.95 9.65 18.00
N GLU A 28 -8.80 9.20 17.07
CA GLU A 28 -9.14 9.89 15.82
C GLU A 28 -7.99 9.92 14.79
N GLU A 29 -6.89 9.19 15.02
CA GLU A 29 -5.86 8.98 14.00
C GLU A 29 -6.24 7.82 13.06
N THR A 30 -5.76 7.87 11.82
CA THR A 30 -5.93 6.79 10.84
C THR A 30 -4.57 6.30 10.40
N THR A 31 -4.33 5.00 10.54
CA THR A 31 -3.13 4.34 9.98
C THR A 31 -3.53 3.58 8.73
N TYR A 32 -2.76 3.73 7.66
CA TYR A 32 -2.93 2.99 6.42
C TYR A 32 -1.87 1.90 6.31
N TYR A 33 -2.24 0.78 5.70
CA TYR A 33 -1.41 -0.41 5.59
C TYR A 33 -1.37 -0.86 4.14
N LEU A 34 -0.16 -0.99 3.59
CA LEU A 34 0.10 -1.64 2.32
C LEU A 34 0.80 -2.97 2.60
N GLN A 35 0.09 -4.07 2.40
CA GLN A 35 0.62 -5.41 2.55
C GLN A 35 1.02 -5.97 1.19
N LEU A 36 2.32 -6.18 1.01
CA LEU A 36 2.96 -6.70 -0.21
C LEU A 36 3.51 -8.10 0.10
N GLY A 37 2.65 -9.11 -0.02
CA GLY A 37 2.96 -10.49 0.31
C GLY A 37 3.24 -10.66 1.80
N ARG A 38 4.52 -10.74 2.16
CA ARG A 38 4.96 -10.92 3.56
C ARG A 38 5.41 -9.62 4.23
N ALA A 39 5.54 -8.54 3.48
CA ALA A 39 5.88 -7.22 4.00
C ALA A 39 4.61 -6.41 4.25
N THR A 40 4.58 -5.64 5.34
CA THR A 40 3.54 -4.64 5.59
C THR A 40 4.21 -3.32 5.86
N ILE A 41 3.85 -2.31 5.07
CA ILE A 41 4.28 -0.93 5.24
C ILE A 41 3.10 -0.16 5.84
N ASN A 42 3.38 0.61 6.88
CA ASN A 42 2.40 1.42 7.58
C ASN A 42 2.65 2.88 7.24
N PHE A 43 1.57 3.64 7.02
CA PHE A 43 1.62 5.06 6.67
C PHE A 43 0.73 5.83 7.63
N PHE A 44 1.20 6.99 8.06
CA PHE A 44 0.31 8.05 8.52
C PHE A 44 -0.43 8.67 7.33
N GLN A 45 -1.48 9.45 7.62
CA GLN A 45 -2.30 10.10 6.59
C GLN A 45 -1.48 10.86 5.55
N GLU A 46 -0.49 11.66 5.97
CA GLU A 46 0.33 12.47 5.05
C GLU A 46 1.18 11.58 4.12
N GLU A 47 1.82 10.54 4.66
CA GLU A 47 2.63 9.60 3.89
C GLU A 47 1.76 8.76 2.93
N TRP A 48 0.52 8.44 3.33
CA TRP A 48 -0.44 7.76 2.49
C TRP A 48 -0.89 8.62 1.32
N ASP A 49 -1.16 9.91 1.54
CA ASP A 49 -1.53 10.84 0.48
C ASP A 49 -0.37 11.05 -0.51
N GLU A 50 0.87 11.12 -0.03
CA GLU A 50 2.07 11.14 -0.88
C GLU A 50 2.22 9.86 -1.70
N PHE A 51 2.02 8.69 -1.06
CA PHE A 51 2.00 7.41 -1.76
C PHE A 51 0.94 7.38 -2.86
N LEU A 52 -0.30 7.83 -2.59
CA LEU A 52 -1.37 7.88 -3.59
C LEU A 52 -1.05 8.84 -4.74
N ALA A 53 -0.37 9.95 -4.46
CA ALA A 53 0.09 10.87 -5.50
C ALA A 53 1.14 10.21 -6.39
N PHE A 54 2.12 9.52 -5.82
CA PHE A 54 3.11 8.73 -6.57
C PHE A 54 2.46 7.59 -7.36
N ALA A 55 1.47 6.92 -6.77
CA ALA A 55 0.81 5.75 -7.34
C ALA A 55 0.09 6.04 -8.68
N ARG A 56 -0.28 7.30 -8.92
CA ARG A 56 -0.86 7.76 -10.20
C ARG A 56 0.13 7.71 -11.36
N ASP A 57 1.43 7.78 -11.07
CA ASP A 57 2.49 7.84 -12.06
C ASP A 57 3.23 6.51 -12.25
N LEU A 58 2.71 5.39 -11.70
CA LEU A 58 3.35 4.07 -11.77
C LEU A 58 3.61 3.57 -13.19
N ASN A 59 2.83 4.04 -14.17
CA ASN A 59 3.05 3.71 -15.59
C ASN A 59 4.38 4.25 -16.15
N GLN A 60 5.03 5.18 -15.45
CA GLN A 60 6.34 5.72 -15.82
C GLN A 60 7.51 4.92 -15.23
N VAL A 61 7.25 4.10 -14.21
CA VAL A 61 8.28 3.25 -13.58
C VAL A 61 8.67 2.16 -14.57
N LYS A 62 9.97 2.00 -14.74
CA LYS A 62 10.57 0.98 -15.60
C LYS A 62 11.37 0.01 -14.75
N PRO A 63 11.46 -1.26 -15.16
CA PRO A 63 12.31 -2.20 -14.47
C PRO A 63 13.78 -1.83 -14.69
N ASP A 64 14.64 -2.26 -13.77
CA ASP A 64 16.09 -2.15 -13.85
C ASP A 64 16.70 -3.11 -14.89
N GLU A 65 18.04 -3.22 -14.90
CA GLU A 65 18.76 -4.09 -15.84
C GLU A 65 18.47 -5.58 -15.65
N ASP A 66 18.03 -5.99 -14.46
CA ASP A 66 17.67 -7.37 -14.11
C ASP A 66 16.17 -7.67 -14.33
N GLY A 67 15.40 -6.66 -14.76
CA GLY A 67 13.96 -6.81 -15.00
C GLY A 67 13.11 -6.62 -13.74
N LEU A 68 13.67 -6.05 -12.67
CA LEU A 68 12.96 -5.82 -11.41
C LEU A 68 12.45 -4.38 -11.31
N TYR A 69 11.22 -4.22 -10.84
CA TYR A 69 10.62 -2.95 -10.47
C TYR A 69 10.93 -2.64 -9.01
N THR A 70 11.20 -1.38 -8.69
CA THR A 70 11.50 -0.95 -7.32
C THR A 70 10.48 0.09 -6.85
N LEU A 71 9.89 -0.14 -5.68
CA LEU A 71 9.19 0.86 -4.89
C LEU A 71 10.13 1.32 -3.78
N GLU A 72 10.53 2.58 -3.82
CA GLU A 72 11.40 3.18 -2.82
C GLU A 72 10.54 3.92 -1.79
N PHE A 73 10.69 3.54 -0.52
CA PHE A 73 10.16 4.26 0.63
C PHE A 73 11.33 4.68 1.53
N ASP A 74 11.12 5.69 2.38
CA ASP A 74 12.18 6.28 3.22
C ASP A 74 13.07 5.28 3.98
N ASN A 75 12.51 4.15 4.41
CA ASN A 75 13.21 3.13 5.20
C ASN A 75 13.30 1.76 4.53
N VAL A 76 12.64 1.55 3.39
CA VAL A 76 12.53 0.24 2.76
C VAL A 76 12.33 0.36 1.26
N ASP A 77 13.07 -0.46 0.51
CA ASP A 77 12.83 -0.66 -0.91
C ASP A 77 12.17 -2.03 -1.10
N VAL A 78 11.17 -2.09 -1.99
CA VAL A 78 10.49 -3.32 -2.36
C VAL A 78 10.76 -3.60 -3.83
N TRP A 79 11.44 -4.71 -4.10
CA TRP A 79 11.67 -5.21 -5.45
C TRP A 79 10.56 -6.18 -5.85
N MET A 80 10.09 -6.05 -7.09
CA MET A 80 9.04 -6.87 -7.69
C MET A 80 9.46 -7.32 -9.08
N ASP A 81 9.09 -8.54 -9.45
CA ASP A 81 9.17 -8.95 -10.86
C ASP A 81 7.99 -8.38 -11.67
N ASP A 82 7.89 -8.71 -12.95
CA ASP A 82 6.82 -8.21 -13.83
C ASP A 82 5.41 -8.70 -13.43
N GLU A 83 5.32 -9.90 -12.85
CA GLU A 83 4.06 -10.48 -12.38
C GLU A 83 3.57 -9.73 -11.13
N ASP A 84 4.43 -9.61 -10.12
CA ASP A 84 4.16 -8.85 -8.90
C ASP A 84 3.88 -7.37 -9.23
N TRP A 85 4.64 -6.76 -10.14
CA TRP A 85 4.39 -5.37 -10.53
C TRP A 85 3.03 -5.17 -11.20
N THR A 86 2.60 -6.14 -12.01
CA THR A 86 1.30 -6.12 -12.67
C THR A 86 0.16 -6.28 -11.67
N GLU A 87 0.33 -7.15 -10.68
CA GLU A 87 -0.60 -7.28 -9.57
C GLU A 87 -0.66 -5.98 -8.73
N PHE A 88 0.50 -5.40 -8.40
CA PHE A 88 0.58 -4.15 -7.64
C PHE A 88 -0.16 -2.99 -8.33
N LYS A 89 0.00 -2.82 -9.64
CA LYS A 89 -0.80 -1.84 -10.40
C LYS A 89 -2.30 -2.09 -10.30
N SER A 90 -2.72 -3.37 -10.25
CA SER A 90 -4.13 -3.72 -10.11
C SER A 90 -4.68 -3.37 -8.73
N LEU A 91 -3.88 -3.55 -7.68
CA LEU A 91 -4.21 -3.09 -6.32
C LEU A 91 -4.39 -1.57 -6.30
N VAL A 92 -3.43 -0.83 -6.84
CA VAL A 92 -3.45 0.65 -6.86
C VAL A 92 -4.66 1.19 -7.63
N ASN A 93 -4.99 0.59 -8.78
CA ASN A 93 -6.22 0.95 -9.51
C ASN A 93 -7.50 0.71 -8.68
N GLY A 94 -7.45 -0.20 -7.70
CA GLY A 94 -8.53 -0.43 -6.74
C GLY A 94 -8.71 0.72 -5.74
N LEU A 95 -7.64 1.45 -5.43
CA LEU A 95 -7.64 2.57 -4.48
C LEU A 95 -8.24 3.87 -5.04
N GLU A 96 -8.30 4.00 -6.37
CA GLU A 96 -8.82 5.20 -7.04
C GLU A 96 -10.35 5.23 -7.22
N LYS A 97 -11.08 4.25 -6.66
CA LYS A 97 -12.53 4.06 -6.85
C LYS A 97 -13.40 4.84 -5.89
#